data_AF-A0A7C2E5Q8-F1
#
_entry.id   AF-A0A7C2E5Q8-F1
#
_cell.length_a   1.000
_cell.length_b   1.000
_cell.length_c   1.000
_cell.angle_alpha   90.00
_cell.angle_beta   90.00
_cell.angle_gamma   90.00
#
_symmetry.space_group_name_H-M   'P 1'
#
loop_
_entity.id
_entity.type
_entity.pdbx_description
1 polymer ?
#
loop_
_entity_poly.entity_id
_entity_poly.type
_entity_poly.pdbx_seq_one_letter_code
_entity_poly.pdbx_strand_id
1 'polypeptide(L)'
;MLPAAPAGPPREDDDSLRRYLEEIGRLPLLTAEEEVALAQRVERGDPEARRRFIEANLRLVVFVAKGFAGRGLPLLDLIQEGNL
;
A
#
# COMPACT_ATOMS: atom_id res chain seq x y z
N MET A 1 39.11 13.23 8.84
CA MET A 1 37.79 13.61 8.29
C MET A 1 37.62 12.86 6.97
N LEU A 2 36.92 11.73 6.95
CA LEU A 2 36.67 10.96 5.73
C LEU A 2 35.40 11.50 5.04
N PRO A 3 35.37 11.63 3.70
CA PRO A 3 34.19 12.11 2.99
C PRO A 3 33.07 11.07 3.04
N ALA A 4 31.82 11.53 3.17
CA ALA A 4 30.63 10.70 3.08
C ALA A 4 30.60 10.01 1.71
N ALA A 5 30.50 8.68 1.71
CA ALA A 5 30.39 7.89 0.47
C ALA A 5 29.13 8.29 -0.31
N PRO A 6 29.16 8.32 -1.65
CA PRO A 6 27.96 8.55 -2.44
C PRO A 6 26.96 7.41 -2.20
N ALA A 7 25.68 7.76 -2.02
CA ALA A 7 24.61 6.78 -1.97
C ALA A 7 24.68 5.92 -3.25
N GLY A 8 24.96 4.62 -3.08
CA GLY A 8 25.00 3.67 -4.18
C GLY A 8 23.63 3.57 -4.89
N PRO A 9 23.54 2.81 -5.99
CA PRO A 9 22.24 2.55 -6.62
C PRO A 9 21.26 2.01 -5.56
N PRO A 10 19.98 2.39 -5.64
CA PRO A 10 18.94 1.88 -4.74
C PRO A 10 19.02 0.35 -4.71
N ARG A 11 18.85 -0.24 -3.52
CA ARG A 11 18.79 -1.71 -3.39
C ARG A 11 17.60 -2.21 -4.22
N GLU A 12 17.66 -3.43 -4.76
CA GLU A 12 16.57 -4.00 -5.58
C GLU A 12 15.20 -3.97 -4.86
N ASP A 13 15.22 -4.04 -3.52
CA ASP A 13 14.06 -3.90 -2.65
C ASP A 13 13.47 -2.48 -2.65
N ASP A 14 14.34 -1.44 -2.69
CA ASP A 14 13.93 -0.04 -2.74
C ASP A 14 13.27 0.29 -4.09
N ASP A 15 13.78 -0.26 -5.19
CA ASP A 15 13.20 -0.06 -6.52
C ASP A 15 11.91 -0.87 -6.73
N SER A 16 11.76 -2.00 -6.06
CA SER A 16 10.52 -2.77 -6.05
C SER A 16 9.43 -2.07 -5.22
N LEU A 17 9.78 -1.54 -4.04
CA LEU A 17 8.89 -0.73 -3.22
C LEU A 17 8.44 0.54 -3.94
N ARG A 18 9.35 1.24 -4.63
CA ARG A 18 9.01 2.44 -5.41
C ARG A 18 7.99 2.14 -6.49
N ARG A 19 8.20 1.08 -7.29
CA ARG A 19 7.24 0.66 -8.33
C ARG A 19 5.88 0.31 -7.75
N TYR A 20 5.85 -0.42 -6.63
CA TYR A 20 4.61 -0.74 -5.93
C TYR A 20 3.86 0.52 -5.46
N LEU A 21 4.58 1.48 -4.86
CA LEU A 21 4.00 2.76 -4.42
C LEU A 21 3.46 3.60 -5.59
N GLU A 22 4.14 3.59 -6.74
CA GLU A 22 3.66 4.23 -7.96
C GLU A 22 2.39 3.58 -8.51
N GLU A 23 2.31 2.25 -8.51
CA GLU A 23 1.15 1.48 -8.96
C GLU A 23 -0.08 1.76 -8.09
N ILE A 24 0.04 1.63 -6.77
CA ILE A 24 -1.09 1.91 -5.87
C ILE A 24 -1.47 3.39 -5.86
N GLY A 25 -0.51 4.30 -6.13
CA GLY A 25 -0.75 5.73 -6.20
C GLY A 25 -1.66 6.14 -7.36
N ARG A 26 -1.72 5.32 -8.42
CA ARG A 26 -2.59 5.50 -9.59
C ARG A 26 -4.02 4.97 -9.37
N LEU A 27 -4.25 4.22 -8.30
CA LEU A 27 -5.59 3.71 -7.99
C LEU A 27 -6.50 4.87 -7.53
N PRO A 28 -7.72 4.96 -8.08
CA PRO A 28 -8.68 5.97 -7.67
C PRO A 28 -9.09 5.76 -6.21
N LEU A 29 -9.15 6.85 -5.46
CA LEU A 29 -9.70 6.84 -4.10
C LEU A 29 -11.23 6.75 -4.19
N LEU A 30 -11.83 5.98 -3.28
CA LEU A 30 -13.28 5.99 -3.11
C LEU A 30 -13.69 7.22 -2.31
N THR A 31 -14.83 7.81 -2.67
CA THR A 31 -15.54 8.72 -1.76
C THR A 31 -16.22 7.92 -0.64
N ALA A 32 -16.61 8.60 0.44
CA ALA A 32 -17.33 7.97 1.53
C ALA A 32 -18.65 7.31 1.06
N GLU A 33 -19.34 7.92 0.11
CA GLU A 33 -20.57 7.36 -0.47
C GLU A 33 -20.29 6.10 -1.30
N GLU A 34 -19.21 6.09 -2.08
CA GLU A 34 -18.79 4.92 -2.86
C GLU A 34 -18.38 3.76 -1.96
N GLU A 35 -17.72 4.07 -0.84
CA GLU A 35 -17.29 3.09 0.15
C GLU A 35 -18.48 2.40 0.81
N VAL A 36 -19.50 3.17 1.22
CA VAL A 36 -20.76 2.63 1.76
C VAL A 36 -21.48 1.78 0.72
N ALA A 37 -21.57 2.25 -0.53
CA ALA A 37 -22.24 1.51 -1.60
C ALA A 37 -21.52 0.20 -1.96
N LEU A 38 -20.18 0.20 -1.97
CA LEU A 38 -19.38 -1.00 -2.18
C LEU A 38 -19.52 -1.97 -1.01
N ALA A 39 -19.44 -1.50 0.24
CA ALA A 39 -19.61 -2.34 1.43
C ALA A 39 -20.94 -3.11 1.41
N GLN A 40 -22.05 -2.44 1.11
CA GLN A 40 -23.36 -3.09 0.98
C GLN A 40 -23.41 -4.15 -0.13
N ARG A 41 -22.66 -3.97 -1.22
CA ARG A 41 -22.55 -4.97 -2.29
C ARG A 41 -21.68 -6.15 -1.87
N VAL A 42 -20.59 -5.90 -1.15
CA VAL A 42 -19.73 -6.94 -0.58
C VAL A 42 -20.51 -7.82 0.38
N GLU A 43 -21.34 -7.25 1.26
CA GLU A 43 -22.21 -7.99 2.19
C GLU A 43 -23.22 -8.90 1.46
N ARG A 44 -23.65 -8.51 0.26
CA ARG A 44 -24.51 -9.32 -0.62
C ARG A 44 -23.75 -10.38 -1.41
N GLY A 45 -22.44 -10.51 -1.21
CA GLY A 45 -21.59 -11.51 -1.86
C GLY A 45 -21.17 -11.14 -3.28
N ASP A 46 -21.20 -9.86 -3.66
CA ASP A 46 -20.73 -9.39 -4.97
C ASP A 46 -19.20 -9.48 -5.06
N PRO A 47 -18.62 -10.40 -5.87
CA PRO A 47 -17.18 -10.61 -5.93
C PRO A 47 -16.44 -9.43 -6.57
N GLU A 48 -17.08 -8.68 -7.48
CA GLU A 48 -16.47 -7.51 -8.11
C GLU A 48 -16.46 -6.32 -7.14
N ALA A 49 -17.51 -6.18 -6.34
CA ALA A 49 -17.51 -5.21 -5.25
C ALA A 49 -16.41 -5.53 -4.23
N ARG A 50 -16.20 -6.81 -3.90
CA ARG A 50 -15.13 -7.25 -2.99
C ARG A 50 -13.75 -6.89 -3.54
N ARG A 51 -13.52 -7.17 -4.83
CA ARG A 51 -12.26 -6.81 -5.51
C ARG A 51 -12.01 -5.31 -5.46
N ARG A 52 -12.97 -4.49 -5.87
CA ARG A 52 -12.86 -3.01 -5.84
C ARG A 52 -12.66 -2.46 -4.43
N PHE A 53 -13.32 -3.03 -3.44
CA PHE A 53 -13.18 -2.63 -2.04
C PHE A 53 -11.77 -2.92 -1.51
N ILE A 54 -11.21 -4.09 -1.82
CA ILE A 54 -9.82 -4.45 -1.47
C ILE A 54 -8.83 -3.51 -2.16
N GLU A 55 -8.96 -3.31 -3.48
CA GLU A 55 -8.06 -2.45 -4.27
C GLU A 55 -8.04 -1.00 -3.77
N ALA A 56 -9.20 -0.45 -3.41
CA ALA A 56 -9.29 0.89 -2.84
C ALA A 56 -8.59 1.04 -1.48
N ASN A 57 -8.55 -0.05 -0.70
CA ASN A 57 -7.95 -0.07 0.63
C ASN A 57 -6.45 -0.42 0.63
N LEU A 58 -5.85 -0.78 -0.50
CA LEU A 58 -4.39 -0.98 -0.60
C LEU A 58 -3.61 0.28 -0.20
N ARG A 59 -4.16 1.47 -0.49
CA ARG A 59 -3.57 2.75 -0.06
C ARG A 59 -3.70 2.97 1.45
N LEU A 60 -4.77 2.47 2.08
CA LEU A 60 -4.96 2.50 3.52
C LEU A 60 -3.91 1.62 4.21
N VAL A 61 -3.65 0.42 3.69
CA VAL A 61 -2.60 -0.48 4.20
C VAL A 61 -1.25 0.21 4.20
N VAL A 62 -0.86 0.86 3.10
CA VAL A 62 0.39 1.63 3.03
C VAL A 62 0.40 2.83 3.97
N PHE A 63 -0.71 3.54 4.12
CA PHE A 63 -0.82 4.66 5.07
C PHE A 63 -0.63 4.20 6.52
N VAL A 64 -1.26 3.09 6.91
CA VAL A 64 -1.11 2.48 8.22
C VAL A 64 0.34 1.98 8.40
N ALA A 65 0.88 1.21 7.45
CA ALA A 65 2.24 0.66 7.50
C ALA A 65 3.33 1.74 7.63
N LYS A 66 3.16 2.91 6.98
CA LYS A 66 4.05 4.06 7.18
C LYS A 66 4.13 4.52 8.64
N GLY A 67 3.05 4.39 9.42
CA GLY A 67 3.03 4.69 10.85
C GLY A 67 3.80 3.69 11.73
N PHE A 68 4.17 2.54 11.18
CA PHE A 68 4.98 1.50 11.84
C PHE A 68 6.43 1.43 11.32
N ALA A 69 6.76 2.22 10.29
CA ALA A 69 8.12 2.29 9.75
C ALA A 69 9.14 2.76 10.80
N GLY A 70 10.36 2.21 10.75
CA GLY A 70 11.46 2.59 11.64
C GLY A 70 11.53 1.83 12.97
N ARG A 71 10.67 0.81 13.20
CA ARG A 71 10.71 -0.06 14.39
C ARG A 71 11.47 -1.38 14.19
N GLY A 72 12.34 -1.46 13.19
CA GLY A 72 13.23 -2.61 12.96
C GLY A 72 12.79 -3.59 11.86
N LEU A 73 11.63 -3.38 11.23
CA LEU A 73 11.19 -4.14 10.05
C LEU A 73 11.16 -3.24 8.79
N PRO A 74 11.59 -3.75 7.63
CA PRO A 74 11.42 -3.07 6.34
C PRO A 74 9.94 -2.75 6.04
N LEU A 75 9.68 -1.60 5.43
CA LEU A 75 8.31 -1.17 5.07
C LEU A 75 7.62 -2.16 4.12
N LEU A 76 8.39 -2.81 3.24
CA LEU A 76 7.86 -3.81 2.31
C LEU A 76 7.26 -5.00 3.07
N ASP A 77 7.93 -5.49 4.11
CA ASP A 77 7.46 -6.63 4.91
C ASP A 77 6.16 -6.27 5.67
N LEU A 78 6.09 -5.06 6.23
CA LEU A 78 4.88 -4.55 6.90
C LEU A 78 3.69 -4.43 5.94
N ILE A 79 3.93 -4.03 4.70
CA ILE A 79 2.89 -3.95 3.66
C ILE A 79 2.42 -5.35 3.28
N GLN A 80 3.34 -6.30 3.14
CA GLN A 80 3.01 -7.68 2.79
C GLN A 80 2.20 -8.37 3.89
N GLU A 81 2.53 -8.16 5.18
CA GLU A 81 1.70 -8.64 6.29
C GLU A 81 0.30 -8.02 6.29
N GLY A 82 0.16 -6.74 5.95
CA GLY A 82 -1.13 -6.06 5.89
C GLY A 82 -2.02 -6.44 4.70
N ASN A 83 -1.44 -7.01 3.65
CA ASN A 83 -2.14 -7.44 2.44
C ASN A 83 -2.62 -8.90 2.48
N LEU A 84 -2.26 -9.68 3.52
CA LEU A 84 -2.64 -11.08 3.73
C LEU A 84 -4.09 -11.27 4.20
#